data_AF-F2I8S0-F1
#
_entry.id   AF-F2I8S0-F1
#
_cell.length_a   1.000
_cell.length_b   1.000
_cell.length_c   1.000
_cell.angle_alpha   90.00
_cell.angle_beta   90.00
_cell.angle_gamma   90.00
#
_symmetry.space_group_name_H-M   'P 1'
#
loop_
_entity.id
_entity.type
_entity.pdbx_description
1 polymer ?
#
loop_
_entity_poly.entity_id
_entity_poly.type
_entity_poly.pdbx_seq_one_letter_code
_entity_poly.pdbx_strand_id
1 'polypeptide(L)'
;MILADKILHLRKQAGWSQEELAQQLNVSRQSISKWERAEAIPDLEKILDLARIFGVTTDYLIKDELDQVDYSAGDEGPLEAGLPKLSIEEANAFIAARLKGAHRLALGAFLCILAGVPITVLGILSEGQGWFHVQGQISILGISLTLAIVAIAVALFVKNSQDLKAYQFICEGQFTPAYGVSGLASEGLKRYQASYQRGLVLGISFCILSGIPLLWGSISEENTSLALGFTLTLVLVALGVYQLVKVISRRNTFRYLLQDEDLLGERGDRELDDQIDRYMEIYWPLVLAIYLGYSFWTHDWGRSWIIFPVAGLLSAVLENLLKVVLKD
;
A
#
# COMPACT_ATOMS: atom_id res chain seq x y z
N MET A 1 -34.73 5.53 -10.24
CA MET A 1 -36.12 5.45 -10.79
C MET A 1 -36.90 4.40 -10.02
N ILE A 2 -38.18 4.62 -9.72
CA ILE A 2 -39.02 3.60 -9.05
C ILE A 2 -39.56 2.56 -10.05
N LEU A 3 -40.02 1.39 -9.56
CA LEU A 3 -40.56 0.31 -10.40
C LEU A 3 -41.63 0.80 -11.41
N ALA A 4 -42.54 1.69 -10.98
CA ALA A 4 -43.58 2.27 -11.84
C ALA A 4 -42.98 3.04 -13.04
N ASP A 5 -41.93 3.82 -12.81
CA ASP A 5 -41.23 4.59 -13.85
C ASP A 5 -40.55 3.66 -14.85
N LYS A 6 -39.96 2.56 -14.37
CA LYS A 6 -39.27 1.57 -15.19
C LYS A 6 -40.23 0.81 -16.08
N ILE A 7 -41.39 0.39 -15.56
CA ILE A 7 -42.44 -0.27 -16.36
C ILE A 7 -42.93 0.68 -17.45
N LEU A 8 -43.22 1.94 -17.10
CA LEU A 8 -43.67 2.96 -18.06
C LEU A 8 -42.61 3.23 -19.14
N HIS A 9 -41.34 3.34 -18.75
CA HIS A 9 -40.22 3.59 -19.65
C HIS A 9 -40.03 2.42 -20.63
N LEU A 10 -39.96 1.19 -20.13
CA LEU A 10 -39.79 -0.02 -20.95
C LEU A 10 -40.96 -0.23 -21.90
N ARG A 11 -42.21 0.00 -21.46
CA ARG A 11 -43.38 -0.08 -22.35
C ARG A 11 -43.29 0.93 -23.49
N LYS A 12 -42.94 2.17 -23.19
CA LYS A 12 -42.78 3.22 -24.22
C LYS A 12 -41.64 2.91 -25.18
N GLN A 13 -40.53 2.38 -24.67
CA GLN A 13 -39.39 1.96 -25.49
C GLN A 13 -39.74 0.80 -26.43
N ALA A 14 -40.58 -0.13 -25.98
CA ALA A 14 -41.12 -1.21 -26.80
C ALA A 14 -42.24 -0.77 -27.77
N GLY A 15 -42.69 0.49 -27.68
CA GLY A 15 -43.75 1.03 -28.53
C GLY A 15 -45.16 0.53 -28.22
N TRP A 16 -45.37 -0.11 -27.07
CA TRP A 16 -46.65 -0.76 -26.75
C TRP A 16 -47.65 0.17 -26.05
N SER A 17 -48.93 -0.03 -26.30
CA SER A 17 -50.02 0.53 -25.51
C SER A 17 -50.19 -0.21 -24.17
N GLN A 18 -50.88 0.41 -23.20
CA GLN A 18 -51.19 -0.26 -21.93
C GLN A 18 -52.06 -1.51 -22.14
N GLU A 19 -52.89 -1.54 -23.19
CA GLU A 19 -53.73 -2.69 -23.54
C GLU A 19 -52.87 -3.84 -24.08
N GLU A 20 -51.90 -3.53 -24.94
CA GLU A 20 -50.98 -4.52 -25.50
C GLU A 20 -50.10 -5.16 -24.43
N LEU A 21 -49.55 -4.37 -23.50
CA LEU A 21 -48.80 -4.91 -22.36
C LEU A 21 -49.69 -5.78 -21.45
N ALA A 22 -50.95 -5.40 -21.26
CA ALA A 22 -51.91 -6.16 -20.48
C ALA A 22 -52.21 -7.53 -21.11
N GLN A 23 -52.34 -7.58 -22.44
CA GLN A 23 -52.53 -8.83 -23.19
C GLN A 23 -51.31 -9.75 -23.07
N GLN A 24 -50.10 -9.21 -23.20
CA GLN A 24 -48.85 -9.98 -23.08
C GLN A 24 -48.67 -10.58 -21.69
N LEU A 25 -49.11 -9.88 -20.65
CA LEU A 25 -49.01 -10.32 -19.25
C LEU A 25 -50.24 -11.10 -18.75
N ASN A 26 -51.26 -11.27 -19.59
CA ASN A 26 -52.55 -11.86 -19.25
C ASN A 26 -53.18 -11.22 -17.99
N VAL A 27 -53.23 -9.89 -17.97
CA VAL A 27 -53.84 -9.09 -16.90
C VAL A 27 -54.80 -8.04 -17.47
N SER A 28 -55.59 -7.41 -16.61
CA SER A 28 -56.44 -6.30 -17.04
C SER A 28 -55.61 -5.05 -17.36
N ARG A 29 -56.05 -4.24 -18.34
CA ARG A 29 -55.47 -2.92 -18.60
C ARG A 29 -55.44 -2.02 -17.35
N GLN A 30 -56.45 -2.15 -16.48
CA GLN A 30 -56.52 -1.42 -15.21
C GLN A 30 -55.35 -1.77 -14.29
N SER A 31 -54.88 -3.03 -14.30
CA SER A 31 -53.72 -3.48 -13.53
C SER A 31 -52.45 -2.77 -13.98
N ILE A 32 -52.17 -2.74 -15.29
CA ILE A 32 -51.02 -2.01 -15.87
C ILE A 32 -51.08 -0.52 -15.50
N SER A 33 -52.26 0.08 -15.61
CA SER A 33 -52.49 1.48 -15.29
C SER A 33 -52.18 1.82 -13.83
N LYS A 34 -52.54 0.92 -12.90
CA LYS A 34 -52.23 1.06 -11.47
C LYS A 34 -50.74 0.88 -11.20
N TRP A 35 -50.08 -0.04 -11.88
CA TRP A 35 -48.63 -0.26 -11.76
C TRP A 35 -47.82 0.94 -12.24
N GLU A 36 -48.18 1.51 -13.40
CA GLU A 36 -47.51 2.70 -13.95
C GLU A 36 -47.75 3.98 -13.13
N ARG A 37 -48.80 4.04 -12.32
CA ARG A 37 -49.09 5.14 -11.40
C ARG A 37 -48.62 4.90 -9.96
N ALA A 38 -47.94 3.78 -9.69
CA ALA A 38 -47.55 3.34 -8.35
C ALA A 38 -48.73 3.17 -7.36
N GLU A 39 -49.95 2.95 -7.86
CA GLU A 39 -51.15 2.69 -7.04
C GLU A 39 -51.25 1.23 -6.59
N ALA A 40 -50.58 0.32 -7.30
CA ALA A 40 -50.46 -1.09 -6.96
C ALA A 40 -49.10 -1.62 -7.42
N ILE A 41 -48.62 -2.67 -6.78
CA ILE A 41 -47.35 -3.34 -7.12
C ILE A 41 -47.69 -4.68 -7.80
N PRO A 42 -47.03 -5.04 -8.93
CA PRO A 42 -47.19 -6.37 -9.51
C PRO A 42 -46.71 -7.45 -8.55
N ASP A 43 -47.33 -8.62 -8.58
CA ASP A 43 -46.81 -9.77 -7.83
C ASP A 43 -45.50 -10.31 -8.43
N LEU A 44 -44.83 -11.21 -7.70
CA LEU A 44 -43.52 -11.74 -8.10
C LEU A 44 -43.57 -12.43 -9.47
N GLU A 45 -44.65 -13.15 -9.76
CA GLU A 45 -44.83 -13.83 -11.04
C GLU A 45 -44.89 -12.82 -12.20
N LYS A 46 -45.66 -11.74 -12.03
CA LYS A 46 -45.74 -10.66 -13.04
C LYS A 46 -44.46 -9.87 -13.17
N ILE A 47 -43.66 -9.73 -12.11
CA ILE A 47 -42.32 -9.13 -12.20
C ILE A 47 -41.37 -10.00 -13.05
N LEU A 48 -41.42 -11.32 -12.89
CA LEU A 48 -40.63 -12.24 -13.72
C LEU A 48 -41.08 -12.21 -15.18
N ASP A 49 -42.40 -12.15 -15.43
CA ASP A 49 -42.94 -12.02 -16.79
C ASP A 49 -42.52 -10.69 -17.44
N LEU A 50 -42.59 -9.58 -16.70
CA LEU A 50 -42.12 -8.26 -17.14
C LEU A 50 -40.63 -8.29 -17.52
N ALA A 51 -39.79 -8.93 -16.69
CA ALA A 51 -38.36 -9.07 -16.94
C ALA A 51 -38.09 -9.82 -18.26
N ARG A 52 -38.82 -10.93 -18.48
CA ARG A 52 -38.70 -11.73 -19.71
C ARG A 52 -39.17 -10.98 -20.95
N ILE A 53 -40.33 -10.33 -20.88
CA ILE A 53 -40.94 -9.63 -22.02
C ILE A 53 -40.09 -8.42 -22.45
N PHE A 54 -39.51 -7.69 -21.49
CA PHE A 54 -38.66 -6.54 -21.78
C PHE A 54 -37.18 -6.87 -21.97
N GLY A 55 -36.76 -8.12 -21.74
CA GLY A 55 -35.37 -8.54 -21.87
C GLY A 55 -34.42 -7.89 -20.84
N VAL A 56 -34.94 -7.56 -19.66
CA VAL A 56 -34.18 -6.94 -18.56
C VAL A 56 -34.05 -7.90 -17.38
N THR A 57 -33.10 -7.64 -16.47
CA THR A 57 -33.00 -8.43 -15.24
C THR A 57 -34.07 -8.02 -14.23
N THR A 58 -34.52 -8.97 -13.41
CA THR A 58 -35.43 -8.69 -12.29
C THR A 58 -34.83 -7.67 -11.32
N ASP A 59 -33.51 -7.72 -11.13
CA ASP A 59 -32.74 -6.73 -10.39
C ASP A 59 -32.93 -5.31 -10.93
N TYR A 60 -32.89 -5.13 -12.26
CA TYR A 60 -33.14 -3.82 -12.86
C TYR A 60 -34.54 -3.31 -12.56
N LEU A 61 -35.56 -4.16 -12.56
CA LEU A 61 -36.94 -3.76 -12.25
C LEU A 61 -37.10 -3.36 -10.77
N ILE A 62 -36.56 -4.16 -9.84
CA ILE A 62 -36.83 -4.04 -8.40
C ILE A 62 -35.89 -3.05 -7.69
N LYS A 63 -34.60 -2.97 -8.06
CA LYS A 63 -33.64 -2.13 -7.32
C LYS A 63 -33.84 -0.66 -7.60
N ASP A 64 -34.31 0.09 -6.62
CA ASP A 64 -34.25 1.55 -6.70
C ASP A 64 -32.79 2.00 -6.61
N GLU A 65 -32.37 2.90 -7.51
CA GLU A 65 -31.00 3.45 -7.53
C GLU A 65 -30.62 4.22 -6.25
N LEU A 66 -31.52 4.29 -5.26
CA LEU A 66 -31.37 5.09 -4.04
C LEU A 66 -31.50 4.33 -2.71
N ASP A 67 -31.83 3.03 -2.68
CA ASP A 67 -31.94 2.28 -1.43
C ASP A 67 -31.18 0.95 -1.47
N GLN A 68 -30.11 0.86 -0.66
CA GLN A 68 -29.65 -0.43 -0.14
C GLN A 68 -29.61 -0.35 1.37
N VAL A 69 -30.73 -0.76 1.96
CA VAL A 69 -30.85 -1.17 3.35
C VAL A 69 -30.18 -2.54 3.49
N ASP A 70 -29.38 -2.65 4.54
CA ASP A 70 -28.48 -3.74 4.91
C ASP A 70 -29.27 -4.99 5.36
N TYR A 71 -29.14 -6.12 4.65
CA TYR A 71 -29.61 -7.42 5.14
C TYR A 71 -28.55 -8.00 6.07
N SER A 72 -28.71 -7.78 7.38
CA SER A 72 -27.98 -8.52 8.40
C SER A 72 -28.73 -9.80 8.80
N ALA A 73 -27.94 -10.85 8.99
CA ALA A 73 -28.24 -12.14 9.62
C ALA A 73 -28.92 -13.26 8.77
N GLY A 74 -28.06 -14.19 8.32
CA GLY A 74 -28.25 -15.64 8.54
C GLY A 74 -28.97 -16.44 7.45
N ASP A 75 -28.21 -17.05 6.54
CA ASP A 75 -28.39 -18.47 6.17
C ASP A 75 -27.13 -19.02 5.49
N GLU A 76 -26.75 -20.25 5.84
CA GLU A 76 -25.55 -20.94 5.39
C GLU A 76 -25.75 -21.57 4.00
N GLY A 77 -24.90 -21.19 3.04
CA GLY A 77 -24.71 -21.86 1.75
C GLY A 77 -23.22 -22.07 1.47
N PRO A 78 -22.82 -23.06 0.63
CA PRO A 78 -21.44 -23.53 0.56
C PRO A 78 -20.44 -22.44 0.10
N LEU A 79 -19.56 -22.07 1.03
CA LEU A 79 -18.23 -21.43 0.89
C LEU A 79 -17.71 -21.20 -0.54
N GLU A 80 -18.16 -20.12 -1.19
CA GLU A 80 -17.21 -19.26 -1.89
C GLU A 80 -16.69 -18.27 -0.84
N ALA A 81 -15.45 -18.44 -0.39
CA ALA A 81 -14.81 -17.55 0.57
C ALA A 81 -14.56 -16.18 -0.08
N GLY A 82 -15.62 -15.39 -0.21
CA GLY A 82 -15.54 -13.98 -0.58
C GLY A 82 -14.71 -13.25 0.47
N LEU A 83 -13.71 -12.50 0.01
CA LEU A 83 -12.85 -11.71 0.90
C LEU A 83 -13.68 -10.82 1.82
N PRO A 84 -13.23 -10.57 3.06
CA PRO A 84 -13.97 -9.79 4.03
C PRO A 84 -14.35 -8.42 3.45
N LYS A 85 -15.63 -8.04 3.60
CA LYS A 85 -16.09 -6.70 3.21
C LYS A 85 -15.58 -5.69 4.22
N LEU A 86 -14.84 -4.69 3.75
CA LEU A 86 -14.28 -3.62 4.59
C LEU A 86 -15.33 -2.51 4.79
N SER A 87 -15.75 -2.27 6.03
CA SER A 87 -16.72 -1.21 6.34
C SER A 87 -16.08 0.19 6.29
N ILE A 88 -16.92 1.24 6.26
CA ILE A 88 -16.44 2.63 6.32
C ILE A 88 -15.79 2.92 7.67
N GLU A 89 -16.31 2.38 8.78
CA GLU A 89 -15.73 2.53 10.12
C GLU A 89 -14.33 1.91 10.18
N GLU A 90 -14.17 0.69 9.66
CA GLU A 90 -12.89 -0.01 9.61
C GLU A 90 -11.88 0.72 8.73
N ALA A 91 -12.31 1.22 7.56
CA ALA A 91 -11.49 2.02 6.68
C ALA A 91 -11.02 3.32 7.37
N ASN A 92 -11.89 4.01 8.11
CA ASN A 92 -11.53 5.19 8.88
C ASN A 92 -10.57 4.87 10.04
N ALA A 93 -10.79 3.77 10.75
CA ALA A 93 -9.88 3.30 11.79
C ALA A 93 -8.49 2.99 11.24
N PHE A 94 -8.43 2.31 10.09
CA PHE A 94 -7.19 2.07 9.34
C PHE A 94 -6.50 3.38 8.94
N ILE A 95 -7.23 4.34 8.37
CA ILE A 95 -6.68 5.65 8.00
C ILE A 95 -6.07 6.32 9.23
N ALA A 96 -6.81 6.40 10.34
CA ALA A 96 -6.33 7.03 11.57
C ALA A 96 -5.07 6.34 12.12
N ALA A 97 -5.07 5.01 12.18
CA ALA A 97 -3.93 4.21 12.64
C ALA A 97 -2.69 4.45 11.76
N ARG A 98 -2.84 4.39 10.43
CA ARG A 98 -1.72 4.55 9.50
C ARG A 98 -1.21 5.99 9.41
N LEU A 99 -2.07 7.00 9.58
CA LEU A 99 -1.64 8.40 9.68
C LEU A 99 -0.83 8.66 10.96
N LYS A 100 -1.24 8.09 12.08
CA LYS A 100 -0.47 8.13 13.34
C LYS A 100 0.86 7.37 13.20
N GLY A 101 0.81 6.22 12.53
CA GLY A 101 1.98 5.39 12.22
C GLY A 101 3.00 6.07 11.31
N ALA A 102 2.53 6.82 10.30
CA ALA A 102 3.37 7.56 9.35
C ALA A 102 4.36 8.51 10.06
N HIS A 103 3.92 9.17 11.14
CA HIS A 103 4.81 10.01 11.94
C HIS A 103 5.89 9.21 12.67
N ARG A 104 5.56 8.04 13.21
CA ARG A 104 6.54 7.17 13.90
C ARG A 104 7.54 6.57 12.91
N LEU A 105 7.06 6.15 11.74
CA LEU A 105 7.90 5.67 10.65
C LEU A 105 8.89 6.75 10.19
N ALA A 106 8.39 7.96 9.92
CA ALA A 106 9.22 9.08 9.52
C ALA A 106 10.23 9.48 10.61
N LEU A 107 9.81 9.51 11.88
CA LEU A 107 10.67 9.86 13.00
C LEU A 107 11.74 8.79 13.27
N GLY A 108 11.42 7.51 13.08
CA GLY A 108 12.41 6.44 13.13
C GLY A 108 13.50 6.62 12.06
N ALA A 109 13.12 6.87 10.80
CA ALA A 109 14.07 7.10 9.71
C ALA A 109 14.93 8.37 9.96
N PHE A 110 14.29 9.44 10.47
CA PHE A 110 14.96 10.66 10.88
C PHE A 110 16.04 10.41 11.95
N LEU A 111 15.69 9.65 13.00
CA LEU A 111 16.63 9.30 14.08
C LEU A 111 17.80 8.44 13.57
N CYS A 112 17.55 7.49 12.66
CA CYS A 112 18.64 6.69 12.06
C CYS A 112 19.66 7.56 11.33
N ILE A 113 19.21 8.59 10.59
CA ILE A 113 20.12 9.52 9.89
C ILE A 113 20.85 10.41 10.90
N LEU A 114 20.16 10.89 11.93
CA LEU A 114 20.78 11.69 13.00
C LEU A 114 21.71 10.89 13.92
N ALA A 115 21.66 9.56 13.90
CA ALA A 115 22.51 8.73 14.74
C ALA A 115 24.01 8.94 14.46
N GLY A 116 24.38 9.48 13.29
CA GLY A 116 25.75 9.87 12.97
C GLY A 116 26.23 11.16 13.65
N VAL A 117 25.31 12.04 14.09
CA VAL A 117 25.63 13.37 14.63
C VAL A 117 26.40 13.32 15.97
N PRO A 118 26.06 12.46 16.95
CA PRO A 118 26.83 12.34 18.19
C PRO A 118 28.32 12.11 17.97
N ILE A 119 28.68 11.22 17.04
CA ILE A 119 30.08 10.86 16.77
C ILE A 119 30.80 12.05 16.14
N THR A 120 30.18 12.74 15.19
CA THR A 120 30.80 13.87 14.49
C THR A 120 30.99 15.06 15.43
N VAL A 121 29.99 15.38 16.24
CA VAL A 121 30.03 16.51 17.19
C VAL A 121 31.03 16.25 18.32
N LEU A 122 31.03 15.06 18.91
CA LEU A 122 31.97 14.73 19.98
C LEU A 122 33.41 14.60 19.45
N GLY A 123 33.59 14.15 18.20
CA GLY A 123 34.87 14.18 17.51
C GLY A 123 35.42 15.61 17.34
N ILE A 124 34.57 16.57 16.99
CA ILE A 124 34.95 18.00 16.92
C ILE A 124 35.39 18.53 18.29
N LEU A 125 34.68 18.18 19.35
CA LEU A 125 34.95 18.67 20.71
C LEU A 125 36.23 18.07 21.34
N SER A 126 36.74 16.95 20.82
CA SER A 126 37.85 16.19 21.41
C SER A 126 39.26 16.63 20.94
N GLU A 127 39.41 17.78 20.27
CA GLU A 127 40.65 18.30 19.66
C GLU A 127 41.14 17.55 18.39
N GLY A 128 40.77 18.05 17.21
CA GLY A 128 41.74 18.39 16.15
C GLY A 128 42.24 17.35 15.12
N GLN A 129 41.97 16.03 15.20
CA GLN A 129 42.43 15.10 14.14
C GLN A 129 41.42 13.99 13.76
N GLY A 130 40.88 14.10 12.54
CA GLY A 130 40.42 12.97 11.70
C GLY A 130 39.05 12.35 12.00
N TRP A 131 38.36 11.91 10.92
CA TRP A 131 37.00 11.36 10.91
C TRP A 131 36.79 10.09 11.78
N PHE A 132 37.87 9.41 12.23
CA PHE A 132 37.79 8.14 12.95
C PHE A 132 38.88 7.93 14.03
N HIS A 133 39.74 8.92 14.32
CA HIS A 133 40.83 8.76 15.30
C HIS A 133 40.51 9.50 16.60
N VAL A 134 39.65 8.89 17.42
CA VAL A 134 39.31 9.42 18.73
C VAL A 134 40.10 8.64 19.78
N GLN A 135 41.11 9.30 20.36
CA GLN A 135 41.84 8.78 21.51
C GLN A 135 40.98 9.02 22.78
N GLY A 136 40.46 7.96 23.42
CA GLY A 136 39.92 8.02 24.79
C GLY A 136 38.41 7.82 25.01
N GLN A 137 37.92 8.25 26.18
CA GLN A 137 36.57 8.02 26.73
C GLN A 137 35.44 8.71 25.93
N ILE A 138 35.73 9.82 25.24
CA ILE A 138 34.75 10.58 24.44
C ILE A 138 34.22 9.76 23.26
N SER A 139 35.06 8.89 22.69
CA SER A 139 34.70 7.99 21.60
C SER A 139 33.61 7.00 22.01
N ILE A 140 33.79 6.41 23.20
CA ILE A 140 32.86 5.45 23.78
C ILE A 140 31.51 6.12 24.05
N LEU A 141 31.53 7.36 24.56
CA LEU A 141 30.33 8.16 24.77
C LEU A 141 29.56 8.39 23.45
N GLY A 142 30.26 8.77 22.37
CA GLY A 142 29.64 9.00 21.06
C GLY A 142 28.99 7.76 20.48
N ILE A 143 29.71 6.62 20.49
CA ILE A 143 29.17 5.34 20.04
C ILE A 143 27.96 4.93 20.91
N SER A 144 28.04 5.10 22.23
CA SER A 144 26.94 4.76 23.14
C SER A 144 25.68 5.58 22.86
N LEU A 145 25.82 6.88 22.56
CA LEU A 145 24.70 7.76 22.24
C LEU A 145 24.10 7.42 20.86
N THR A 146 24.95 7.14 19.87
CA THR A 146 24.51 6.64 18.55
C THR A 146 23.68 5.37 18.68
N LEU A 147 24.14 4.39 19.45
CA LEU A 147 23.41 3.14 19.68
C LEU A 147 22.08 3.38 20.41
N ALA A 148 22.05 4.30 21.38
CA ALA A 148 20.81 4.67 22.07
C ALA A 148 19.78 5.30 21.12
N ILE A 149 20.20 6.19 20.22
CA ILE A 149 19.33 6.79 19.20
C ILE A 149 18.77 5.72 18.26
N VAL A 150 19.62 4.80 17.78
CA VAL A 150 19.19 3.68 16.92
C VAL A 150 18.20 2.76 17.65
N ALA A 151 18.44 2.46 18.93
CA ALA A 151 17.52 1.65 19.73
C ALA A 151 16.13 2.30 19.83
N ILE A 152 16.06 3.62 20.01
CA ILE A 152 14.80 4.37 20.01
C ILE A 152 14.12 4.30 18.62
N ALA A 153 14.89 4.45 17.53
CA ALA A 153 14.38 4.35 16.17
C ALA A 153 13.75 2.97 15.89
N VAL A 154 14.44 1.88 16.28
CA VAL A 154 13.94 0.50 16.14
C VAL A 154 12.67 0.31 16.96
N ALA A 155 12.61 0.81 18.21
CA ALA A 155 11.41 0.71 19.03
C ALA A 155 10.19 1.40 18.38
N LEU A 156 10.39 2.52 17.69
CA LEU A 156 9.33 3.20 16.94
C LEU A 156 8.85 2.39 15.74
N PHE A 157 9.76 1.75 15.00
CA PHE A 157 9.41 0.88 13.88
C PHE A 157 8.64 -0.36 14.36
N VAL A 158 9.08 -1.01 15.44
CA VAL A 158 8.41 -2.17 16.02
C VAL A 158 7.00 -1.80 16.49
N LYS A 159 6.86 -0.68 17.21
CA LYS A 159 5.54 -0.21 17.66
C LYS A 159 4.62 0.15 16.49
N ASN A 160 5.16 0.75 15.43
CA ASN A 160 4.39 1.02 14.22
C ASN A 160 3.94 -0.25 13.50
N SER A 161 4.83 -1.25 13.39
CA SER A 161 4.53 -2.55 12.80
C SER A 161 3.44 -3.28 13.59
N GLN A 162 3.53 -3.30 14.92
CA GLN A 162 2.54 -3.92 15.79
C GLN A 162 1.16 -3.26 15.66
N ASP A 163 1.07 -1.93 15.68
CA ASP A 163 -0.20 -1.20 15.53
C ASP A 163 -0.87 -1.48 14.16
N LEU A 164 -0.08 -1.81 13.12
CA LEU A 164 -0.58 -2.09 11.78
C LEU A 164 -0.90 -3.58 11.53
N LYS A 165 -0.50 -4.49 12.44
CA LYS A 165 -0.72 -5.94 12.28
C LYS A 165 -2.20 -6.30 12.12
N ALA A 166 -3.09 -5.61 12.86
CA ALA A 166 -4.53 -5.82 12.75
C ALA A 166 -5.11 -5.43 11.37
N TYR A 167 -4.39 -4.62 10.60
CA TYR A 167 -4.80 -4.12 9.29
C TYR A 167 -3.97 -4.70 8.14
N GLN A 168 -3.19 -5.75 8.41
CA GLN A 168 -2.30 -6.36 7.43
C GLN A 168 -3.08 -6.85 6.20
N PHE A 169 -4.29 -7.40 6.39
CA PHE A 169 -5.19 -7.80 5.31
C PHE A 169 -5.53 -6.65 4.33
N ILE A 170 -5.56 -5.39 4.79
CA ILE A 170 -5.78 -4.21 3.93
C ILE A 170 -4.52 -3.89 3.13
N CYS A 171 -3.35 -3.91 3.79
CA CYS A 171 -2.05 -3.72 3.14
C CYS A 171 -1.70 -4.85 2.16
N GLU A 172 -2.35 -5.99 2.32
CA GLU A 172 -2.27 -7.14 1.43
C GLU A 172 -3.39 -7.16 0.39
N GLY A 173 -4.34 -6.22 0.41
CA GLY A 173 -5.45 -6.23 -0.53
C GLY A 173 -6.38 -7.43 -0.40
N GLN A 174 -6.39 -8.13 0.74
CA GLN A 174 -7.28 -9.25 1.05
C GLN A 174 -8.63 -8.77 1.60
N PHE A 175 -9.29 -7.87 0.89
CA PHE A 175 -10.63 -7.39 1.25
C PHE A 175 -11.44 -7.02 0.00
N THR A 176 -12.73 -6.78 0.18
CA THR A 176 -13.57 -6.09 -0.82
C THR A 176 -14.06 -4.77 -0.23
N PRO A 177 -13.83 -3.62 -0.89
CA PRO A 177 -14.28 -2.33 -0.36
C PRO A 177 -15.82 -2.28 -0.35
N ALA A 178 -16.43 -1.94 0.79
CA ALA A 178 -17.86 -1.66 0.84
C ALA A 178 -18.22 -0.38 0.06
N TYR A 179 -19.51 -0.21 -0.23
CA TYR A 179 -20.01 0.99 -0.89
C TYR A 179 -19.56 2.26 -0.12
N GLY A 180 -19.02 3.23 -0.84
CA GLY A 180 -18.50 4.48 -0.26
C GLY A 180 -17.03 4.46 0.18
N VAL A 181 -16.39 3.31 0.41
CA VAL A 181 -14.97 3.24 0.82
C VAL A 181 -14.03 3.75 -0.28
N SER A 182 -14.26 3.34 -1.53
CA SER A 182 -13.49 3.84 -2.68
C SER A 182 -13.73 5.34 -2.90
N GLY A 183 -14.95 5.81 -2.65
CA GLY A 183 -15.30 7.23 -2.67
C GLY A 183 -14.52 8.02 -1.62
N LEU A 184 -14.53 7.57 -0.37
CA LEU A 184 -13.78 8.12 0.75
C LEU A 184 -12.28 8.21 0.44
N ALA A 185 -11.70 7.12 -0.08
CA ALA A 185 -10.28 7.06 -0.41
C ALA A 185 -9.91 7.99 -1.57
N SER A 186 -10.71 8.01 -2.64
CA SER A 186 -10.50 8.89 -3.80
C SER A 186 -10.62 10.37 -3.44
N GLU A 187 -11.60 10.75 -2.61
CA GLU A 187 -11.78 12.12 -2.14
C GLU A 187 -10.65 12.54 -1.17
N GLY A 188 -10.23 11.62 -0.30
CA GLY A 188 -9.06 11.81 0.56
C GLY A 188 -7.77 12.07 -0.23
N LEU A 189 -7.57 11.33 -1.32
CA LEU A 189 -6.43 11.50 -2.23
C LEU A 189 -6.47 12.86 -2.94
N LYS A 190 -7.62 13.24 -3.51
CA LYS A 190 -7.83 14.53 -4.18
C LYS A 190 -7.56 15.70 -3.22
N ARG A 191 -8.15 15.67 -2.03
CA ARG A 191 -7.95 16.71 -1.00
C ARG A 191 -6.49 16.81 -0.56
N TYR A 192 -5.78 15.68 -0.49
CA TYR A 192 -4.39 15.66 -0.06
C TYR A 192 -3.40 16.02 -1.17
N GLN A 193 -3.77 15.93 -2.45
CA GLN A 193 -2.87 16.08 -3.61
C GLN A 193 -2.03 17.37 -3.58
N ALA A 194 -2.63 18.53 -3.30
CA ALA A 194 -1.90 19.81 -3.23
C ALA A 194 -0.90 19.86 -2.06
N SER A 195 -1.25 19.26 -0.92
CA SER A 195 -0.36 19.16 0.23
C SER A 195 0.73 18.11 0.03
N TYR A 196 0.43 17.05 -0.72
CA TYR A 196 1.39 16.04 -1.14
C TYR A 196 2.48 16.66 -2.03
N GLN A 197 2.09 17.40 -3.08
CA GLN A 197 3.05 18.05 -3.98
C GLN A 197 3.94 19.06 -3.24
N ARG A 198 3.36 19.95 -2.44
CA ARG A 198 4.14 20.91 -1.63
C ARG A 198 5.10 20.21 -0.66
N GLY A 199 4.63 19.16 0.00
CA GLY A 199 5.46 18.39 0.92
C GLY A 199 6.60 17.65 0.24
N LEU A 200 6.36 17.12 -0.97
CA LEU A 200 7.35 16.42 -1.77
C LEU A 200 8.42 17.36 -2.30
N VAL A 201 8.03 18.52 -2.85
CA VAL A 201 8.97 19.57 -3.27
C VAL A 201 9.85 20.00 -2.10
N LEU A 202 9.24 20.31 -0.94
CA LEU A 202 9.98 20.72 0.25
C LEU A 202 10.97 19.65 0.74
N GLY A 203 10.57 18.37 0.74
CA GLY A 203 11.45 17.27 1.12
C GLY A 203 12.63 17.09 0.16
N ILE A 204 12.38 17.11 -1.15
CA ILE A 204 13.42 17.02 -2.18
C ILE A 204 14.36 18.22 -2.11
N SER A 205 13.84 19.45 -1.93
CA SER A 205 14.65 20.65 -1.77
C SER A 205 15.62 20.54 -0.60
N PHE A 206 15.19 20.03 0.56
CA PHE A 206 16.10 19.79 1.69
C PHE A 206 17.21 18.79 1.35
N CYS A 207 16.88 17.69 0.67
CA CYS A 207 17.87 16.71 0.26
C CYS A 207 18.89 17.29 -0.74
N ILE A 208 18.45 18.07 -1.74
CA ILE A 208 19.34 18.70 -2.72
C ILE A 208 20.23 19.76 -2.04
N LEU A 209 19.64 20.65 -1.23
CA LEU A 209 20.37 21.71 -0.55
C LEU A 209 21.31 21.19 0.55
N SER A 210 21.13 19.95 1.01
CA SER A 210 22.00 19.33 2.01
C SER A 210 23.47 19.21 1.58
N GLY A 211 23.76 19.27 0.27
CA GLY A 211 25.14 19.27 -0.24
C GLY A 211 25.89 20.58 0.01
N ILE A 212 25.18 21.72 0.16
CA ILE A 212 25.80 23.04 0.29
C ILE A 212 26.68 23.15 1.55
N PRO A 213 26.23 22.74 2.74
CA PRO A 213 27.08 22.74 3.94
C PRO A 213 28.38 21.97 3.79
N LEU A 214 28.35 20.80 3.14
CA LEU A 214 29.54 19.98 2.96
C LEU A 214 30.53 20.64 2.00
N LEU A 215 30.04 21.21 0.89
CA LEU A 215 30.87 21.96 -0.05
C LEU A 215 31.50 23.19 0.62
N TRP A 216 30.73 23.91 1.43
CA TRP A 216 31.24 25.07 2.18
C TRP A 216 32.32 24.66 3.19
N GLY A 217 32.10 23.57 3.91
CA GLY A 217 33.08 23.01 4.83
C GLY A 217 34.36 22.55 4.12
N SER A 218 34.26 22.08 2.87
CA SER A 218 35.42 21.65 2.08
C SER A 218 36.27 22.81 1.53
N ILE A 219 35.73 24.03 1.43
CA ILE A 219 36.48 25.20 0.97
C ILE A 219 37.41 25.72 2.07
N SER A 220 37.02 25.52 3.33
CA SER A 220 37.85 25.87 4.47
C SER A 220 38.92 24.79 4.67
N GLU A 221 40.17 25.20 4.88
CA GLU A 221 41.29 24.28 5.16
C GLU A 221 41.20 23.65 6.58
N GLU A 222 40.21 24.04 7.39
CA GLU A 222 40.05 23.55 8.76
C GLU A 222 39.23 22.26 8.80
N ASN A 223 39.78 21.19 9.40
CA ASN A 223 39.04 19.92 9.60
C ASN A 223 37.70 20.09 10.35
N THR A 224 37.62 21.09 11.22
CA THR A 224 36.42 21.42 12.01
C THR A 224 35.26 21.90 11.14
N SER A 225 35.53 22.75 10.14
CA SER A 225 34.49 23.31 9.28
C SER A 225 33.90 22.24 8.36
N LEU A 226 34.73 21.32 7.86
CA LEU A 226 34.28 20.14 7.11
C LEU A 226 33.37 19.24 7.96
N ALA A 227 33.75 18.98 9.21
CA ALA A 227 32.95 18.16 10.13
C ALA A 227 31.61 18.81 10.53
N LEU A 228 31.58 20.14 10.73
CA LEU A 228 30.35 20.90 10.93
C LEU A 228 29.47 20.89 9.68
N GLY A 229 30.08 21.05 8.50
CA GLY A 229 29.40 20.93 7.21
C GLY A 229 28.71 19.58 7.05
N PHE A 230 29.45 18.49 7.30
CA PHE A 230 28.89 17.13 7.27
C PHE A 230 27.75 16.92 8.29
N THR A 231 27.91 17.46 9.51
CA THR A 231 26.86 17.38 10.54
C THR A 231 25.59 18.09 10.10
N LEU A 232 25.71 19.29 9.53
CA LEU A 232 24.57 20.04 9.00
C LEU A 232 23.93 19.35 7.79
N THR A 233 24.72 18.72 6.93
CA THR A 233 24.23 17.87 5.84
C THR A 233 23.35 16.74 6.38
N LEU A 234 23.79 16.01 7.41
CA LEU A 234 22.98 14.94 8.02
C LEU A 234 21.65 15.46 8.57
N VAL A 235 21.64 16.62 9.22
CA VAL A 235 20.41 17.24 9.74
C VAL A 235 19.45 17.61 8.61
N LEU A 236 19.94 18.24 7.54
CA LEU A 236 19.11 18.61 6.39
C LEU A 236 18.57 17.39 5.64
N VAL A 237 19.39 16.36 5.43
CA VAL A 237 18.95 15.08 4.85
C VAL A 237 17.88 14.44 5.73
N ALA A 238 18.09 14.41 7.05
CA ALA A 238 17.12 13.86 7.99
C ALA A 238 15.76 14.59 7.88
N LEU A 239 15.76 15.92 7.86
CA LEU A 239 14.53 16.73 7.68
C LEU A 239 13.84 16.44 6.34
N GLY A 240 14.61 16.34 5.26
CA GLY A 240 14.11 16.00 3.92
C GLY A 240 13.44 14.62 3.92
N VAL A 241 14.14 13.60 4.41
CA VAL A 241 13.63 12.22 4.51
C VAL A 241 12.42 12.13 5.42
N TYR A 242 12.41 12.80 6.58
CA TYR A 242 11.24 12.85 7.47
C TYR A 242 10.00 13.36 6.73
N GLN A 243 10.14 14.46 5.98
CA GLN A 243 9.04 15.02 5.23
C GLN A 243 8.59 14.06 4.12
N LEU A 244 9.51 13.48 3.35
CA LEU A 244 9.20 12.55 2.25
C LEU A 244 8.46 11.31 2.75
N VAL A 245 9.01 10.63 3.77
CA VAL A 245 8.42 9.41 4.33
C VAL A 245 7.02 9.70 4.87
N LYS A 246 6.83 10.80 5.60
CA LYS A 246 5.52 11.20 6.13
C LYS A 246 4.50 11.44 5.00
N VAL A 247 4.88 12.19 3.98
CA VAL A 247 3.98 12.59 2.88
C VAL A 247 3.64 11.41 1.97
N ILE A 248 4.62 10.57 1.66
CA ILE A 248 4.44 9.32 0.88
C ILE A 248 3.56 8.34 1.65
N SER A 249 3.85 8.11 2.93
CA SER A 249 3.08 7.17 3.76
C SER A 249 1.61 7.59 3.86
N ARG A 250 1.32 8.89 4.00
CA ARG A 250 -0.05 9.40 4.03
C ARG A 250 -0.77 9.19 2.70
N ARG A 251 -0.12 9.44 1.56
CA ARG A 251 -0.69 9.19 0.23
C ARG A 251 -0.99 7.71 0.03
N ASN A 252 -0.05 6.84 0.40
CA ASN A 252 -0.21 5.40 0.24
C ASN A 252 -1.38 4.85 1.05
N THR A 253 -1.84 5.54 2.12
CA THR A 253 -2.97 5.05 2.95
C THR A 253 -4.25 5.00 2.14
N PHE A 254 -4.49 6.02 1.33
CA PHE A 254 -5.64 6.06 0.45
C PHE A 254 -5.48 5.10 -0.74
N ARG A 255 -4.25 4.96 -1.28
CA ARG A 255 -3.98 4.03 -2.37
C ARG A 255 -4.21 2.57 -1.98
N TYR A 256 -3.89 2.16 -0.74
CA TYR A 256 -4.23 0.81 -0.27
C TYR A 256 -5.74 0.53 -0.23
N LEU A 257 -6.55 1.51 0.17
CA LEU A 257 -8.01 1.36 0.17
C LEU A 257 -8.60 1.28 -1.25
N LEU A 258 -7.91 1.87 -2.24
CA LEU A 258 -8.25 1.78 -3.65
C LEU A 258 -7.72 0.52 -4.33
N GLN A 259 -7.05 -0.35 -3.59
CA GLN A 259 -6.42 -1.57 -4.10
C GLN A 259 -5.46 -1.31 -5.27
N ASP A 260 -4.66 -0.25 -5.13
CA ASP A 260 -3.69 0.17 -6.13
C ASP A 260 -2.62 -0.91 -6.41
N GLU A 261 -2.57 -1.40 -7.65
CA GLU A 261 -1.75 -2.54 -8.08
C GLU A 261 -0.25 -2.29 -7.86
N ASP A 262 0.24 -1.06 -8.08
CA ASP A 262 1.64 -0.68 -7.85
C ASP A 262 2.09 -0.92 -6.40
N LEU A 263 1.15 -0.87 -5.45
CA LEU A 263 1.44 -0.99 -4.02
C LEU A 263 1.16 -2.39 -3.47
N LEU A 264 0.24 -3.12 -4.05
CA LEU A 264 -0.21 -4.42 -3.56
C LEU A 264 0.39 -5.59 -4.34
N GLY A 265 0.93 -5.35 -5.54
CA GLY A 265 1.25 -6.40 -6.51
C GLY A 265 -0.02 -6.98 -7.14
N GLU A 266 0.10 -7.64 -8.30
CA GLU A 266 -1.01 -8.40 -8.87
C GLU A 266 -1.40 -9.54 -7.89
N ARG A 267 -2.69 -9.75 -7.64
CA ARG A 267 -3.16 -10.77 -6.67
C ARG A 267 -2.67 -12.19 -7.03
N GLY A 268 -2.48 -12.48 -8.31
CA GLY A 268 -1.94 -13.75 -8.79
C GLY A 268 -0.43 -13.89 -8.61
N ASP A 269 0.30 -12.77 -8.54
CA ASP A 269 1.75 -12.80 -8.41
C ASP A 269 2.20 -13.20 -7.00
N ARG A 270 1.37 -13.07 -5.96
CA ARG A 270 1.78 -13.46 -4.59
C ARG A 270 1.88 -14.97 -4.36
N GLU A 271 0.91 -15.74 -4.84
CA GLU A 271 1.01 -17.20 -4.75
C GLU A 271 2.19 -17.72 -5.59
N LEU A 272 2.49 -17.01 -6.67
CA LEU A 272 3.57 -17.30 -7.58
C LEU A 272 4.94 -16.92 -6.97
N ASP A 273 5.03 -15.75 -6.33
CA ASP A 273 6.20 -15.28 -5.57
C ASP A 273 6.45 -16.19 -4.36
N ASP A 274 5.43 -16.62 -3.60
CA ASP A 274 5.57 -17.58 -2.50
C ASP A 274 6.10 -18.95 -2.98
N GLN A 275 5.77 -19.35 -4.21
CA GLN A 275 6.33 -20.56 -4.83
C GLN A 275 7.78 -20.34 -5.26
N ILE A 276 8.08 -19.21 -5.88
CA ILE A 276 9.45 -18.83 -6.29
C ILE A 276 10.37 -18.74 -5.08
N ASP A 277 9.93 -18.09 -4.01
CA ASP A 277 10.69 -17.94 -2.78
C ASP A 277 11.06 -19.31 -2.21
N ARG A 278 10.13 -20.28 -2.24
CA ARG A 278 10.39 -21.66 -1.84
C ARG A 278 11.49 -22.35 -2.66
N TYR A 279 11.58 -22.05 -3.96
CA TYR A 279 12.69 -22.53 -4.80
C TYR A 279 13.98 -21.75 -4.52
N MET A 280 13.90 -20.44 -4.28
CA MET A 280 15.07 -19.60 -3.95
C MET A 280 15.69 -19.96 -2.60
N GLU A 281 14.88 -20.40 -1.64
CA GLU A 281 15.31 -20.93 -0.35
C GLU A 281 16.19 -22.18 -0.49
N ILE A 282 16.01 -22.97 -1.55
CA ILE A 282 16.85 -24.14 -1.85
C ILE A 282 18.10 -23.73 -2.62
N TYR A 283 17.97 -22.75 -3.52
CA TYR A 283 19.05 -22.28 -4.39
C TYR A 283 20.27 -21.77 -3.62
N TRP A 284 20.09 -20.88 -2.64
CA TRP A 284 21.21 -20.27 -1.92
C TRP A 284 22.03 -21.26 -1.08
N PRO A 285 21.42 -22.17 -0.29
CA PRO A 285 22.16 -23.24 0.38
C PRO A 285 22.91 -24.15 -0.59
N LEU A 286 22.36 -24.41 -1.78
CA LEU A 286 23.02 -25.23 -2.80
C LEU A 286 24.24 -24.50 -3.40
N VAL A 287 24.13 -23.21 -3.70
CA VAL A 287 25.27 -22.37 -4.11
C VAL A 287 26.35 -22.35 -3.03
N LEU A 288 25.95 -22.20 -1.76
CA LEU A 288 26.88 -22.24 -0.64
C LEU A 288 27.58 -23.60 -0.52
N ALA A 289 26.85 -24.70 -0.69
CA ALA A 289 27.42 -26.05 -0.67
C ALA A 289 28.42 -26.26 -1.83
N ILE A 290 28.11 -25.76 -3.03
CA ILE A 290 29.03 -25.79 -4.18
C ILE A 290 30.28 -24.96 -3.90
N TYR A 291 30.11 -23.75 -3.36
CA TYR A 291 31.22 -22.88 -2.99
C TYR A 291 32.14 -23.54 -1.96
N LEU A 292 31.57 -24.11 -0.89
CA LEU A 292 32.35 -24.78 0.16
C LEU A 292 33.01 -26.05 -0.39
N GLY A 293 32.29 -26.90 -1.12
CA GLY A 293 32.83 -28.12 -1.71
C GLY A 293 34.00 -27.85 -2.66
N TYR A 294 33.86 -26.86 -3.54
CA TYR A 294 34.93 -26.44 -4.43
C TYR A 294 36.11 -25.84 -3.67
N SER A 295 35.86 -24.97 -2.69
CA SER A 295 36.90 -24.29 -1.90
C SER A 295 37.69 -25.26 -1.02
N PHE A 296 37.04 -26.24 -0.39
CA PHE A 296 37.71 -27.28 0.40
C PHE A 296 38.49 -28.27 -0.47
N TRP A 297 37.99 -28.59 -1.67
CA TRP A 297 38.69 -29.50 -2.58
C TRP A 297 39.94 -28.84 -3.17
N THR A 298 39.82 -27.60 -3.66
CA THR A 298 40.90 -26.90 -4.38
C THR A 298 41.82 -26.09 -3.47
N HIS A 299 41.41 -25.82 -2.23
CA HIS A 299 42.09 -24.92 -1.29
C HIS A 299 42.32 -23.49 -1.84
N ASP A 300 41.65 -23.11 -2.94
CA ASP A 300 41.80 -21.82 -3.62
C ASP A 300 40.68 -20.83 -3.26
N TRP A 301 40.71 -20.37 -2.00
CA TRP A 301 39.77 -19.38 -1.47
C TRP A 301 39.90 -18.00 -2.15
N GLY A 302 41.01 -17.74 -2.84
CA GLY A 302 41.26 -16.46 -3.52
C GLY A 302 40.43 -16.29 -4.79
N ARG A 303 40.02 -17.38 -5.45
CA ARG A 303 39.23 -17.35 -6.69
C ARG A 303 37.82 -17.92 -6.55
N SER A 304 37.58 -18.78 -5.56
CA SER A 304 36.28 -19.44 -5.38
C SER A 304 35.12 -18.48 -5.12
N TRP A 305 35.39 -17.25 -4.64
CA TRP A 305 34.36 -16.23 -4.44
C TRP A 305 33.62 -15.84 -5.73
N ILE A 306 34.19 -16.09 -6.93
CA ILE A 306 33.54 -15.82 -8.23
C ILE A 306 32.22 -16.58 -8.40
N ILE A 307 32.01 -17.65 -7.62
CA ILE A 307 30.77 -18.41 -7.58
C ILE A 307 29.59 -17.52 -7.15
N PHE A 308 29.79 -16.56 -6.23
CA PHE A 308 28.70 -15.70 -5.74
C PHE A 308 28.18 -14.70 -6.79
N PRO A 309 29.04 -13.93 -7.51
CA PRO A 309 28.58 -13.10 -8.63
C PRO A 309 27.86 -13.88 -9.73
N VAL A 310 28.40 -15.05 -10.11
CA VAL A 310 27.78 -15.92 -11.11
C VAL A 310 26.44 -16.44 -10.61
N ALA A 311 26.36 -16.86 -9.35
CA ALA A 311 25.13 -17.29 -8.72
C ALA A 311 24.08 -16.16 -8.62
N GLY A 312 24.49 -14.91 -8.37
CA GLY A 312 23.58 -13.77 -8.38
C GLY A 312 22.99 -13.49 -9.77
N LEU A 313 23.76 -13.71 -10.83
CA LEU A 313 23.24 -13.61 -12.20
C LEU A 313 22.28 -14.77 -12.52
N LEU A 314 22.66 -15.99 -12.14
CA LEU A 314 21.83 -17.19 -12.34
C LEU A 314 20.53 -17.15 -11.52
N SER A 315 20.52 -16.56 -10.33
CA SER A 315 19.30 -16.43 -9.52
C SER A 315 18.27 -15.56 -10.21
N ALA A 316 18.68 -14.44 -10.81
CA ALA A 316 17.79 -13.56 -11.57
C ALA A 316 17.21 -14.26 -12.82
N VAL A 317 18.03 -15.08 -13.49
CA VAL A 317 17.55 -15.89 -14.64
C VAL A 317 16.56 -16.96 -14.16
N LEU A 318 16.88 -17.66 -13.06
CA LEU A 318 16.05 -18.70 -12.48
C LEU A 318 14.70 -18.14 -12.02
N GLU A 319 14.69 -16.98 -11.35
CA GLU A 319 13.47 -16.30 -10.89
C GLU A 319 12.55 -15.98 -12.08
N ASN A 320 13.09 -15.40 -13.15
CA ASN A 320 12.31 -15.09 -14.35
C ASN A 320 11.78 -16.36 -15.06
N LEU A 321 12.58 -17.43 -15.11
CA LEU A 321 12.14 -18.70 -15.67
C LEU A 321 11.01 -19.31 -14.84
N LEU A 322 11.14 -19.30 -13.51
CA LEU A 322 10.08 -19.76 -12.61
C LEU A 322 8.82 -18.91 -12.76
N LYS A 323 8.94 -17.58 -12.92
CA LYS A 323 7.80 -16.68 -13.22
C LYS A 323 7.06 -17.09 -14.49
N VAL A 324 7.79 -17.47 -15.54
CA VAL A 324 7.16 -17.93 -16.79
C VAL A 324 6.52 -19.31 -16.62
N VAL A 325 7.22 -20.26 -15.99
CA VAL A 325 6.78 -21.66 -15.87
C VAL A 325 5.60 -21.83 -14.91
N LEU A 326 5.54 -21.04 -13.84
CA LEU A 326 4.50 -21.14 -12.82
C LEU A 326 3.26 -20.30 -13.13
N LYS A 327 3.30 -19.46 -14.17
CA LYS A 327 2.18 -18.60 -14.60
C LYS A 327 1.23 -19.31 -15.58
N ASP A 328 1.64 -20.46 -16.12
CA ASP A 328 0.86 -21.37 -16.99
C ASP A 328 0.19 -22.51 -16.21
#